data_AF-A0A520HJH3-F1
#
_entry.id   AF-A0A520HJH3-F1
#
_cell.length_a   1.000
_cell.length_b   1.000
_cell.length_c   1.000
_cell.angle_alpha   90.00
_cell.angle_beta   90.00
_cell.angle_gamma   90.00
#
_symmetry.space_group_name_H-M   'P 1'
#
loop_
_entity.id
_entity.type
_entity.pdbx_description
1 polymer ?
#
loop_
_entity_poly.entity_id
_entity_poly.type
_entity_poly.pdbx_seq_one_letter_code
_entity_poly.pdbx_strand_id
1 'polypeptide(L)'
;LRPCVRGETDQPAAHAWAEAYLGDIGWVGFDPANGISPDDAYIRVAVGLDYREAAPIAGARVGFGAETLDVAVSVVEAGIQRQD
;
A
#
# COMPACT_ATOMS: atom_id res chain seq x y z
N LEU A 1 -3.42 16.24 5.73
CA LEU A 1 -3.69 14.87 5.25
C LEU A 1 -5.20 14.72 5.14
N ARG A 2 -5.73 14.43 3.94
CA ARG A 2 -7.16 14.16 3.80
C ARG A 2 -7.44 12.81 4.46
N PRO A 3 -8.40 12.70 5.39
CA PRO A 3 -8.75 11.41 5.96
C PRO A 3 -9.31 10.49 4.86
N CYS A 4 -8.94 9.21 4.89
CA CYS A 4 -9.55 8.18 4.05
C CYS A 4 -11.05 8.10 4.36
N VAL A 5 -11.89 8.41 3.36
CA VAL A 5 -13.35 8.32 3.47
C VAL A 5 -13.78 6.95 2.95
N ARG A 6 -14.50 6.20 3.78
CA ARG A 6 -15.05 4.89 3.42
C ARG A 6 -15.99 5.04 2.21
N GLY A 7 -15.65 4.39 1.08
CA GLY A 7 -16.41 4.45 -0.18
C GLY A 7 -15.78 5.29 -1.30
N GLU A 8 -14.66 5.97 -1.05
CA GLU A 8 -13.87 6.64 -2.09
C GLU A 8 -13.06 5.60 -2.90
N THR A 9 -13.26 5.55 -4.22
CA THR A 9 -12.53 4.64 -5.12
C THR A 9 -11.19 5.19 -5.59
N ASP A 10 -10.91 6.47 -5.31
CA ASP A 10 -9.66 7.15 -5.66
C ASP A 10 -8.86 7.45 -4.40
N GLN A 11 -7.95 6.54 -4.06
CA GLN A 11 -6.98 6.74 -3.00
C GLN A 11 -5.58 6.86 -3.60
N PRO A 12 -4.71 7.74 -3.05
CA PRO A 12 -3.33 7.83 -3.51
C PRO A 12 -2.69 6.44 -3.43
N ALA A 13 -2.34 5.90 -4.59
CA ALA A 13 -2.01 4.48 -4.73
C ALA A 13 -0.62 4.09 -4.16
N ALA A 14 0.17 5.07 -3.71
CA ALA A 14 1.38 4.84 -2.95
C ALA A 14 1.11 5.15 -1.47
N HIS A 15 0.61 4.15 -0.75
CA HIS A 15 0.41 4.22 0.69
C HIS A 15 1.29 3.21 1.43
N ALA A 16 1.60 3.50 2.70
CA ALA A 16 2.45 2.66 3.53
C ALA A 16 1.90 2.55 4.95
N TRP A 17 2.11 1.40 5.57
CA TRP A 17 1.78 1.10 6.96
C TRP A 17 2.97 0.43 7.65
N ALA A 18 2.92 0.34 8.98
CA ALA A 18 3.93 -0.38 9.76
C ALA A 18 3.38 -1.72 10.24
N GLU A 19 4.24 -2.73 10.36
CA GLU A 19 3.87 -4.02 10.92
C GLU A 19 4.76 -4.38 12.11
N ALA A 20 4.18 -5.02 13.12
CA ALA A 20 4.92 -5.54 14.27
C ALA A 20 4.62 -7.03 14.44
N TYR A 21 5.66 -7.81 14.73
CA TYR A 21 5.50 -9.22 15.05
C TYR A 21 5.17 -9.39 16.54
N LEU A 22 4.04 -10.02 16.82
CA LEU A 22 3.55 -10.31 18.16
C LEU A 22 3.50 -11.83 18.32
N GLY A 23 4.16 -12.37 19.36
CA GLY A 23 4.49 -13.80 19.47
C GLY A 23 3.32 -14.76 19.23
N ASP A 24 2.14 -14.45 19.80
CA ASP A 24 0.99 -15.35 19.73
C ASP A 24 0.09 -15.14 18.51
N ILE A 25 0.23 -14.01 17.80
CA ILE A 25 -0.70 -13.62 16.71
C ILE A 25 0.01 -13.31 15.38
N GLY A 26 1.34 -13.28 15.35
CA GLY A 26 2.14 -13.03 14.16
C GLY A 26 2.27 -11.55 13.80
N TRP A 27 2.43 -11.26 12.51
CA TRP A 27 2.55 -9.90 11.99
C TRP A 27 1.21 -9.16 12.05
N VAL A 28 1.19 -8.01 12.71
CA VAL A 28 0.01 -7.15 12.82
C VAL A 28 0.31 -5.79 12.20
N GLY A 29 -0.57 -5.36 11.29
CA GLY A 29 -0.46 -4.08 10.59
C GLY A 29 -1.13 -2.92 11.33
N PHE A 30 -0.50 -1.75 11.22
CA PHE A 30 -0.94 -0.49 11.83
C PHE A 30 -0.81 0.64 10.81
N ASP A 31 -1.94 1.26 10.46
CA ASP A 31 -1.98 2.43 9.60
C ASP A 31 -2.38 3.67 10.42
N PRO A 32 -1.40 4.43 10.94
CA PRO A 32 -1.68 5.63 11.72
C PRO A 32 -2.21 6.80 10.88
N ALA A 33 -2.02 6.77 9.55
CA ALA A 33 -2.53 7.84 8.68
C ALA A 33 -4.05 7.74 8.52
N ASN A 34 -4.57 6.50 8.51
CA ASN A 34 -6.01 6.23 8.40
C ASN A 34 -6.66 5.84 9.75
N GLY A 35 -5.86 5.62 10.80
CA GLY A 35 -6.36 5.26 12.13
C GLY A 35 -7.01 3.88 12.20
N ILE A 36 -6.62 2.98 11.29
CA ILE A 36 -7.16 1.62 11.16
C ILE A 36 -6.02 0.61 11.02
N SER A 37 -6.32 -0.68 11.23
CA SER A 37 -5.43 -1.75 10.76
C SER A 37 -5.73 -2.05 9.29
N PRO A 38 -4.72 -2.39 8.48
CA PRO A 38 -4.94 -2.85 7.11
C PRO A 38 -5.94 -4.01 7.07
N ASP A 39 -6.91 -3.91 6.18
CA ASP A 39 -7.92 -4.93 5.90
C ASP A 39 -7.82 -5.40 4.43
N ASP A 40 -8.85 -6.09 3.95
CA ASP A 40 -8.88 -6.67 2.60
C ASP A 40 -8.80 -5.63 1.47
N ALA A 41 -8.92 -4.33 1.77
CA ALA A 41 -8.71 -3.25 0.81
C ALA A 41 -7.22 -2.88 0.61
N TYR A 42 -6.31 -3.45 1.41
CA TYR A 42 -4.88 -3.19 1.34
C TYR A 42 -4.15 -4.33 0.63
N ILE A 43 -3.34 -3.99 -0.38
CA ILE A 43 -2.48 -4.96 -1.07
C ILE A 43 -1.04 -4.66 -0.69
N ARG A 44 -0.36 -5.65 -0.11
CA ARG A 44 1.08 -5.57 0.17
C ARG A 44 1.87 -5.75 -1.13
N VAL A 45 2.65 -4.73 -1.48
CA VAL A 45 3.50 -4.73 -2.68
C VAL A 45 4.99 -4.92 -2.32
N ALA A 46 5.44 -4.39 -1.19
CA ALA A 46 6.81 -4.53 -0.68
C ALA A 46 6.83 -4.52 0.86
N VAL A 47 7.90 -5.06 1.45
CA VAL A 47 8.19 -4.99 2.89
C VAL A 47 9.67 -4.71 3.06
N GLY A 48 9.99 -3.81 3.98
CA GLY A 48 11.35 -3.47 4.35
C GLY A 48 11.39 -2.98 5.80
N LEU A 49 12.57 -2.95 6.40
CA LEU A 49 12.78 -2.40 7.74
C LEU A 49 12.54 -0.88 7.77
N ASP A 50 12.77 -0.21 6.65
CA ASP A 50 12.49 1.21 6.47
C ASP A 50 11.94 1.52 5.07
N TYR A 51 11.63 2.79 4.85
CA TYR A 51 11.09 3.28 3.59
C TYR A 51 11.98 3.00 2.39
N ARG A 52 13.31 2.96 2.55
CA ARG A 52 14.25 2.80 1.42
C ARG A 52 14.22 1.38 0.86
N GLU A 53 14.04 0.40 1.74
CA GLU A 53 13.91 -1.01 1.36
C GLU A 53 12.56 -1.33 0.71
N ALA A 54 11.53 -0.51 0.98
CA ALA A 54 10.19 -0.64 0.40
C ALA A 54 9.89 0.42 -0.69
N ALA A 55 10.87 1.23 -1.08
CA ALA A 55 10.66 2.33 -2.02
C ALA A 55 10.33 1.77 -3.42
N PRO A 56 9.30 2.31 -4.12
CA PRO A 56 8.97 1.89 -5.50
C PRO A 56 10.13 2.08 -6.48
N ILE A 57 10.94 3.12 -6.27
CA ILE A 57 12.16 3.44 -7.01
C ILE A 57 13.22 3.87 -6.00
N ALA A 58 14.43 3.31 -6.11
CA ALA A 58 15.59 3.70 -5.31
C ALA A 58 16.82 3.90 -6.19
N GLY A 59 17.64 4.90 -5.87
CA GLY A 59 18.85 5.25 -6.62
C GLY A 59 18.93 6.75 -6.91
N ALA A 60 19.98 7.15 -7.63
CA ALA A 60 20.14 8.52 -8.11
C ALA A 60 20.41 8.48 -9.62
N ARG A 61 19.74 9.34 -10.37
CA ARG A 61 20.04 9.55 -11.79
C ARG A 61 20.87 10.81 -11.95
N VAL A 62 21.84 10.76 -12.86
CA VAL A 62 22.69 11.92 -13.22
C VAL A 62 22.42 12.27 -14.69
N GLY A 63 22.01 13.51 -14.94
CA GLY A 63 21.67 14.01 -16.28
C GLY A 63 20.47 14.96 -16.27
N PHE A 64 20.03 15.42 -17.45
CA PHE A 64 18.91 16.34 -17.61
C PHE A 64 17.62 15.61 -18.03
N GLY A 65 16.44 16.12 -17.63
CA GLY A 65 15.10 15.61 -17.98
C GLY A 65 14.17 15.45 -16.76
N ALA A 66 12.86 15.43 -16.99
CA ALA A 66 11.83 15.31 -15.96
C ALA A 66 11.57 13.85 -15.56
N GLU A 67 11.11 13.64 -14.32
CA GLU A 67 10.72 12.35 -13.76
C GLU A 67 9.29 12.45 -13.22
N THR A 68 8.46 11.45 -13.51
CA THR A 68 7.07 11.35 -13.04
C THR A 68 6.83 9.92 -12.56
N LEU A 69 6.16 9.76 -11.42
CA LEU A 69 5.69 8.48 -10.91
C LEU A 69 4.17 8.54 -10.76
N ASP A 70 3.47 7.79 -11.62
CA ASP A 70 2.02 7.62 -11.54
C ASP A 70 1.71 6.22 -11.01
N VAL A 71 0.87 6.16 -9.98
CA VAL A 71 0.42 4.90 -9.37
C VAL A 71 -1.10 4.91 -9.32
N ALA A 72 -1.73 3.82 -9.75
CA ALA A 72 -3.17 3.62 -9.68
C ALA A 72 -3.48 2.18 -9.28
N VAL A 73 -4.41 1.99 -8.35
CA VAL A 73 -4.90 0.68 -7.91
C VAL A 73 -6.42 0.69 -8.00
N SER A 74 -7.00 -0.34 -8.60
CA SER A 74 -8.45 -0.56 -8.64
C SER A 74 -8.79 -1.92 -8.06
N VAL A 75 -9.77 -1.96 -7.18
CA VAL A 75 -10.30 -3.19 -6.59
C VAL A 75 -11.64 -3.49 -7.26
N VAL A 76 -11.80 -4.70 -7.79
CA VAL A 76 -13.05 -5.20 -8.36
C VAL A 76 -13.44 -6.48 -7.64
N GLU A 77 -14.71 -6.61 -7.28
CA GLU A 77 -15.22 -7.85 -6.68
C GLU A 77 -15.11 -8.98 -7.72
N ALA A 78 -14.40 -10.05 -7.36
CA ALA A 78 -14.27 -11.20 -8.23
C ALA A 78 -15.63 -11.92 -8.33
N GLY A 79 -16.27 -11.85 -9.49
CA GLY A 79 -17.48 -12.63 -9.76
C GLY A 79 -17.21 -14.12 -9.57
N ILE A 80 -18.18 -14.85 -9.00
CA ILE A 80 -18.09 -16.30 -8.76
C ILE A 80 -17.76 -17.00 -10.09
N GLN A 81 -16.50 -17.45 -10.23
CA GLN A 81 -16.11 -18.35 -11.31
C GLN A 81 -16.53 -19.76 -10.91
N ARG A 82 -17.72 -20.16 -11.37
CA ARG A 82 -18.18 -21.54 -11.26
C ARG A 82 -17.30 -22.39 -12.15
N GLN A 83 -16.47 -23.23 -11.54
CA GLN A 83 -15.68 -24.23 -12.25
C GLN A 83 -16.60 -25.45 -12.45
N ASP A 84 -17.08 -25.65 -13.68
CA ASP A 84 -17.85 -26.83 -14.08
C ASP A 84 -16.91 -28.02 -14.40
#